data_AF-A0A8B7DBU9-F1
#
_entry.id   AF-A0A8B7DBU9-F1
#
_cell.length_a   1.000
_cell.length_b   1.000
_cell.length_c   1.000
_cell.angle_alpha   90.00
_cell.angle_beta   90.00
_cell.angle_gamma   90.00
#
_symmetry.space_group_name_H-M   'P 1'
#
loop_
_entity.id
_entity.type
_entity.pdbx_description
1 polymer ?
#
loop_
_entity_poly.entity_id
_entity_poly.type
_entity_poly.pdbx_seq_one_letter_code
_entity_poly.pdbx_strand_id
1 'polypeptide(L)'
;MFIKFGIDEMLEACDIASRACNKFVTELINHENFNKSTLTESSRMLLSSITRILLLADRIAIKRLVNSIEKVDKRLLELENVKNFTEFVYKFSQFGSDMVELANISGERQNDLKDDLQRAEVCASRSVLEKSTMMLLTTCKVYFFYKIYYLRYLN
;
A
#
# COMPACT_ATOMS: atom_id res chain seq x y z
N MET A 1 -11.77 -3.51 -11.38
CA MET A 1 -12.02 -4.22 -12.66
C MET A 1 -10.93 -5.24 -12.97
N PHE A 2 -9.65 -4.85 -13.05
CA PHE A 2 -8.55 -5.77 -13.38
C PHE A 2 -8.26 -6.89 -12.34
N ILE A 3 -8.29 -6.62 -11.03
CA ILE A 3 -8.12 -7.68 -10.02
C ILE A 3 -9.25 -8.72 -10.12
N LYS A 4 -10.50 -8.27 -10.27
CA LYS A 4 -11.66 -9.17 -10.33
C LYS A 4 -11.55 -10.13 -11.50
N PHE A 5 -11.24 -9.62 -12.69
CA PHE A 5 -10.99 -10.45 -13.87
C PHE A 5 -9.84 -11.44 -13.66
N GLY A 6 -8.74 -11.00 -13.03
CA GLY A 6 -7.64 -11.90 -12.68
C GLY A 6 -8.08 -13.02 -11.75
N ILE A 7 -8.84 -12.70 -10.68
CA ILE A 7 -9.38 -13.68 -9.73
C ILE A 7 -10.28 -14.70 -10.45
N ASP A 8 -11.14 -14.24 -11.35
CA ASP A 8 -12.03 -15.12 -12.11
C ASP A 8 -11.22 -16.13 -12.96
N GLU A 9 -10.16 -15.68 -13.65
CA GLU A 9 -9.25 -16.59 -14.38
C GLU A 9 -8.51 -17.59 -13.47
N MET A 10 -8.12 -17.19 -12.26
CA MET A 10 -7.50 -18.12 -11.30
C MET A 10 -8.50 -19.13 -10.75
N LEU A 11 -9.74 -18.72 -10.48
CA LEU A 11 -10.79 -19.63 -10.04
C LEU A 11 -11.08 -20.67 -11.13
N GLU A 12 -11.17 -20.24 -12.39
CA GLU A 12 -11.33 -21.17 -13.51
C GLU A 12 -10.16 -22.16 -13.62
N ALA A 13 -8.92 -21.67 -13.54
CA ALA A 13 -7.73 -22.53 -13.55
C ALA A 13 -7.71 -23.50 -12.35
N CYS A 14 -8.21 -23.08 -11.19
CA CYS A 14 -8.35 -23.90 -9.99
C CYS A 14 -9.35 -25.03 -10.22
N ASP A 15 -10.50 -24.74 -10.81
CA ASP A 15 -11.53 -25.73 -11.14
C ASP A 15 -11.03 -26.77 -12.14
N ILE A 16 -10.27 -26.33 -13.16
CA ILE A 16 -9.65 -27.22 -14.15
C ILE A 16 -8.61 -28.14 -13.49
N ALA A 17 -7.75 -27.60 -12.63
CA ALA A 17 -6.75 -28.38 -11.89
C ALA A 17 -7.41 -29.37 -10.93
N SER A 18 -8.48 -28.96 -10.23
CA SER A 18 -9.25 -29.82 -9.33
C SER A 18 -9.88 -31.00 -10.08
N ARG A 19 -10.51 -30.74 -11.23
CA ARG A 19 -11.07 -31.79 -12.10
C ARG A 19 -10.00 -32.75 -12.62
N ALA A 20 -8.87 -32.22 -13.07
CA ALA A 20 -7.75 -33.04 -13.55
C ALA A 20 -7.17 -33.92 -12.43
N CYS A 21 -7.08 -33.39 -11.21
CA CYS A 21 -6.65 -34.13 -10.02
C CYS A 21 -7.62 -35.27 -9.69
N ASN A 22 -8.93 -34.99 -9.62
CA ASN A 22 -9.95 -36.01 -9.33
C ASN A 22 -9.99 -37.12 -10.39
N LYS A 23 -9.83 -36.77 -11.67
CA LYS A 23 -9.71 -37.75 -12.75
C LYS A 23 -8.48 -38.64 -12.57
N PHE A 24 -7.33 -38.04 -12.30
CA PHE A 24 -6.09 -38.77 -12.05
C PHE A 24 -6.18 -39.72 -10.85
N VAL A 25 -6.81 -39.27 -9.75
CA VAL A 25 -7.06 -40.12 -8.57
C VAL A 25 -7.98 -41.29 -8.91
N THR A 26 -9.04 -41.06 -9.68
CA THR A 26 -9.95 -42.14 -10.12
C THR A 26 -9.24 -43.17 -11.00
N GLU A 27 -8.44 -42.72 -11.97
CA GLU A 27 -7.63 -43.59 -12.84
C GLU A 27 -6.62 -44.43 -12.05
N LEU A 28 -6.00 -43.85 -11.01
CA LEU A 28 -5.12 -44.56 -10.08
C LEU A 28 -5.85 -45.65 -9.30
N ILE A 29 -7.02 -45.35 -8.75
CA ILE A 29 -7.84 -46.32 -7.97
C ILE A 29 -8.29 -47.48 -8.86
N ASN A 30 -8.65 -47.20 -10.11
CA ASN A 30 -9.12 -48.20 -11.06
C ASN A 30 -7.98 -49.03 -11.68
N HIS A 31 -6.72 -48.78 -11.31
CA HIS A 31 -5.54 -49.40 -11.92
C HIS A 31 -5.48 -49.24 -13.45
N GLU A 32 -5.98 -48.11 -13.96
CA GLU A 32 -5.92 -47.78 -15.39
C GLU A 32 -4.56 -47.16 -15.76
N ASN A 33 -4.18 -47.25 -17.04
CA ASN A 33 -3.02 -46.52 -17.56
C ASN A 33 -3.29 -45.02 -17.49
N PHE A 34 -2.68 -44.34 -16.52
CA PHE A 34 -2.88 -42.91 -16.28
C PHE A 34 -1.92 -42.05 -17.09
N ASN A 35 -2.42 -40.92 -17.60
CA ASN A 35 -1.59 -39.90 -18.24
C ASN A 35 -1.46 -38.66 -17.35
N LYS A 36 -0.28 -38.46 -16.76
CA LYS A 36 0.01 -37.31 -15.90
C LYS A 36 0.08 -35.97 -16.64
N SER A 37 0.13 -35.95 -17.98
CA SER A 37 0.34 -34.72 -18.75
C SER A 37 -0.73 -33.68 -18.43
N THR A 38 -2.01 -34.07 -18.45
CA THR A 38 -3.15 -33.19 -18.18
C THR A 38 -3.12 -32.62 -16.77
N LEU A 39 -2.79 -33.45 -15.77
CA LEU A 39 -2.62 -32.97 -14.38
C LEU A 39 -1.50 -31.93 -14.30
N THR A 40 -0.32 -32.24 -14.86
CA THR A 40 0.82 -31.32 -14.80
C THR A 40 0.58 -30.01 -15.55
N GLU A 41 -0.15 -30.06 -16.67
CA GLU A 41 -0.51 -28.88 -17.45
C GLU A 41 -1.49 -27.98 -16.70
N SER A 42 -2.58 -28.55 -16.18
CA SER A 42 -3.56 -27.81 -15.37
C SER A 42 -2.93 -27.20 -14.12
N SER A 43 -2.02 -27.93 -13.44
CA SER A 43 -1.28 -27.38 -12.29
C SER A 43 -0.35 -26.23 -12.67
N ARG A 44 0.34 -26.31 -13.82
CA ARG A 44 1.17 -25.19 -14.32
C ARG A 44 0.32 -23.98 -14.67
N MET A 45 -0.84 -24.17 -15.30
CA MET A 45 -1.78 -23.10 -15.60
C MET A 45 -2.27 -22.41 -14.32
N LEU A 46 -2.65 -23.19 -13.30
CA LEU A 46 -3.04 -22.66 -12.00
C LEU A 46 -1.92 -21.83 -11.36
N LEU A 47 -0.70 -22.37 -11.28
CA LEU A 47 0.44 -21.66 -10.68
C LEU A 47 0.76 -20.35 -11.43
N SER A 48 0.70 -20.37 -12.76
CA SER A 48 0.86 -19.16 -13.59
C SER A 48 -0.23 -18.13 -13.28
N SER A 49 -1.49 -18.56 -13.17
CA SER A 49 -2.61 -17.67 -12.84
C SER A 49 -2.47 -17.04 -11.45
N ILE A 50 -2.14 -17.84 -10.44
CA ILE A 50 -1.88 -17.37 -9.07
C ILE A 50 -0.73 -16.36 -9.06
N THR A 51 0.37 -16.66 -9.73
CA THR A 51 1.54 -15.77 -9.80
C THR A 51 1.19 -14.42 -10.40
N ARG A 52 0.40 -14.39 -11.48
CA ARG A 52 -0.06 -13.14 -12.11
C ARG A 52 -0.90 -12.29 -11.16
N ILE A 53 -1.79 -12.91 -10.37
CA ILE A 53 -2.61 -12.19 -9.39
C ILE A 53 -1.76 -11.65 -8.25
N LEU A 54 -0.84 -12.45 -7.69
CA LEU A 54 0.02 -12.02 -6.60
C LEU A 54 0.86 -10.80 -7.03
N LEU A 55 1.42 -10.83 -8.25
CA LEU A 55 2.15 -9.70 -8.82
C LEU A 55 1.25 -8.47 -9.05
N LEU A 56 0.01 -8.67 -9.51
CA LEU A 56 -0.94 -7.57 -9.70
C LEU A 56 -1.34 -6.93 -8.35
N ALA A 57 -1.57 -7.76 -7.34
CA ALA A 57 -1.90 -7.31 -5.98
C ALA A 57 -0.75 -6.49 -5.38
N ASP A 58 0.50 -6.97 -5.49
CA ASP A 58 1.68 -6.23 -5.02
C ASP A 58 1.83 -4.88 -5.73
N ARG A 59 1.67 -4.84 -7.06
CA ARG A 59 1.69 -3.58 -7.83
C ARG A 59 0.63 -2.59 -7.36
N ILE A 60 -0.56 -3.06 -7.01
CA ILE A 60 -1.64 -2.20 -6.53
C ILE A 60 -1.36 -1.70 -5.11
N ALA A 61 -0.79 -2.54 -4.24
CA ALA A 61 -0.33 -2.11 -2.92
C ALA A 61 0.74 -1.01 -3.04
N ILE A 62 1.74 -1.19 -3.93
CA ILE A 62 2.77 -0.17 -4.20
C ILE A 62 2.13 1.12 -4.74
N LYS A 63 1.20 1.02 -5.69
CA LYS A 63 0.51 2.21 -6.23
C LYS A 63 -0.27 2.96 -5.15
N ARG A 64 -0.92 2.26 -4.22
CA ARG A 64 -1.60 2.87 -3.07
C ARG A 64 -0.61 3.59 -2.16
N LEU A 65 0.56 3.00 -1.89
CA LEU A 65 1.61 3.63 -1.10
C LEU A 65 2.12 4.91 -1.78
N VAL A 66 2.47 4.86 -3.06
CA VAL A 66 2.95 6.04 -3.82
C VAL A 66 1.90 7.14 -3.82
N ASN A 67 0.64 6.82 -4.11
CA ASN A 67 -0.45 7.80 -4.07
C ASN A 67 -0.61 8.44 -2.68
N SER A 68 -0.42 7.67 -1.60
CA SER A 68 -0.49 8.20 -0.23
C SER A 68 0.66 9.18 0.06
N ILE A 69 1.88 8.87 -0.42
CA ILE A 69 3.03 9.77 -0.34
C ILE A 69 2.77 11.08 -1.10
N GLU A 70 2.32 10.99 -2.36
CA GLU A 70 1.98 12.17 -3.18
C GLU A 70 0.88 13.03 -2.54
N LYS A 71 -0.11 12.39 -1.91
CA LYS A 71 -1.18 13.09 -1.18
C LYS A 71 -0.61 13.88 0.00
N VAL A 72 0.25 13.27 0.81
CA VAL A 72 0.93 13.93 1.94
C VAL A 72 1.81 15.09 1.46
N ASP A 73 2.56 14.91 0.38
CA ASP A 73 3.39 15.95 -0.23
C ASP A 73 2.55 17.16 -0.66
N LYS A 74 1.42 16.92 -1.35
CA LYS A 74 0.49 17.98 -1.72
C LYS A 74 -0.07 18.72 -0.50
N ARG A 75 -0.35 18.03 0.61
CA ARG A 75 -0.81 18.68 1.86
C ARG A 75 0.26 19.58 2.47
N LEU A 76 1.53 19.19 2.41
CA LEU A 76 2.64 20.03 2.85
C LEU A 76 2.74 21.32 2.03
N LEU A 77 2.59 21.22 0.70
CA LEU A 77 2.55 22.41 -0.17
C LEU A 77 1.36 23.33 0.13
N GLU A 78 0.21 22.77 0.48
CA GLU A 78 -0.95 23.57 0.92
C GLU A 78 -0.67 24.29 2.25
N LEU A 79 0.04 23.64 3.19
CA LEU A 79 0.41 24.20 4.49
C LEU A 79 1.40 25.37 4.38
N GLU A 80 2.31 25.35 3.40
CA GLU A 80 3.28 26.42 3.15
C GLU A 80 2.61 27.77 2.83
N ASN A 81 1.43 27.73 2.21
CA ASN A 81 0.74 28.92 1.70
C ASN A 81 -0.28 29.53 2.66
N VAL A 82 -0.42 28.98 3.88
CA VAL A 82 -1.45 29.39 4.83
C VAL A 82 -1.15 30.76 5.45
N LYS A 83 -2.15 31.64 5.47
CA LYS A 83 -1.98 33.04 5.91
C LYS A 83 -2.43 33.33 7.33
N ASN A 84 -3.32 32.52 7.87
CA ASN A 84 -3.95 32.70 9.19
C ASN A 84 -4.06 31.39 9.98
N PHE A 85 -4.24 31.52 11.29
CA PHE A 85 -4.23 30.38 12.20
C PHE A 85 -5.42 29.42 12.02
N THR A 86 -6.61 29.93 11.73
CA THR A 86 -7.81 29.10 11.56
C THR A 86 -7.68 28.18 10.34
N GLU A 87 -7.23 28.74 9.21
CA GLU A 87 -6.93 27.98 8.00
C GLU A 87 -5.80 26.96 8.25
N PHE A 88 -4.80 27.33 9.06
CA PHE A 88 -3.72 26.43 9.42
C PHE A 88 -4.25 25.23 10.21
N VAL A 89 -5.05 25.44 11.24
CA VAL A 89 -5.63 24.35 12.03
C VAL A 89 -6.45 23.41 11.15
N TYR A 90 -7.25 23.97 10.24
CA TYR A 90 -8.03 23.17 9.28
C TYR A 90 -7.14 22.34 8.35
N LYS A 91 -6.17 22.96 7.65
CA LYS A 91 -5.27 22.28 6.72
C LYS A 91 -4.36 21.28 7.42
N PHE A 92 -3.88 21.60 8.62
CA PHE A 92 -3.03 20.72 9.41
C PHE A 92 -3.81 19.48 9.89
N SER A 93 -5.11 19.60 10.18
CA SER A 93 -5.93 18.42 10.51
C SER A 93 -6.05 17.45 9.32
N GLN A 94 -6.19 17.97 8.10
CA GLN A 94 -6.22 17.15 6.88
C GLN A 94 -4.88 16.47 6.62
N PHE A 95 -3.79 17.22 6.73
CA PHE A 95 -2.43 16.68 6.66
C PHE A 95 -2.21 15.55 7.69
N GLY A 96 -2.63 15.75 8.95
CA GLY A 96 -2.52 14.74 9.99
C GLY A 96 -3.30 13.47 9.68
N SER A 97 -4.52 13.59 9.14
CA SER A 97 -5.31 12.43 8.70
C SER A 97 -4.62 11.64 7.59
N ASP A 98 -4.09 12.34 6.58
CA ASP A 98 -3.39 11.72 5.45
C ASP A 98 -2.05 11.08 5.91
N MET A 99 -1.39 11.66 6.91
CA MET A 99 -0.20 11.10 7.56
C MET A 99 -0.48 9.80 8.31
N VAL A 100 -1.63 9.66 8.98
CA VAL A 100 -2.03 8.41 9.64
C VAL A 100 -2.26 7.31 8.59
N GLU A 101 -2.91 7.64 7.48
CA GLU A 101 -3.08 6.71 6.34
C GLU A 101 -1.71 6.25 5.81
N LEU A 102 -0.79 7.18 5.57
CA LEU A 102 0.56 6.87 5.11
C LEU A 102 1.34 6.01 6.12
N ALA A 103 1.24 6.31 7.41
CA ALA A 103 1.92 5.55 8.46
C ALA A 103 1.47 4.08 8.49
N ASN A 104 0.18 3.82 8.29
CA ASN A 104 -0.35 2.47 8.22
C ASN A 104 0.16 1.73 6.98
N ILE A 105 -0.01 2.31 5.79
CA ILE A 105 0.36 1.65 4.52
C ILE A 105 1.88 1.44 4.42
N SER A 106 2.68 2.42 4.83
CA SER A 106 4.14 2.30 4.85
C SER A 106 4.63 1.28 5.87
N GLY A 107 3.90 1.06 6.97
CA GLY A 107 4.20 0.02 7.95
C GLY A 107 3.86 -1.38 7.50
N GLU A 108 2.74 -1.58 6.83
CA GLU A 108 2.43 -2.83 6.14
C GLU A 108 3.53 -3.16 5.12
N ARG A 109 3.90 -2.20 4.27
CA ARG A 109 4.98 -2.40 3.28
C ARG A 109 6.32 -2.73 3.92
N GLN A 110 6.68 -2.05 5.01
CA GLN A 110 7.91 -2.31 5.76
C GLN A 110 7.97 -3.78 6.23
N ASN A 111 6.86 -4.32 6.73
CA ASN A 111 6.80 -5.70 7.22
C ASN A 111 6.87 -6.74 6.09
N ASP A 112 6.38 -6.39 4.89
CA ASP A 112 6.42 -7.28 3.72
C ASP A 112 7.82 -7.39 3.09
N LEU A 113 8.67 -6.38 3.26
CA LEU A 113 10.02 -6.34 2.71
C LEU A 113 10.91 -7.44 3.30
N LYS A 114 11.46 -8.27 2.41
CA LYS A 114 12.34 -9.38 2.76
C LYS A 114 13.79 -8.96 2.96
N ASP A 115 14.24 -7.96 2.21
CA ASP A 115 15.58 -7.38 2.37
C ASP A 115 15.63 -6.49 3.62
N ASP A 116 16.54 -6.83 4.53
CA ASP A 116 16.75 -6.13 5.79
C ASP A 116 17.20 -4.68 5.56
N LEU A 117 17.98 -4.42 4.50
CA LEU A 117 18.45 -3.08 4.18
C LEU A 117 17.27 -2.19 3.75
N GLN A 118 16.46 -2.65 2.78
CA GLN A 118 15.26 -1.94 2.33
C GLN A 118 14.28 -1.71 3.49
N ARG A 119 14.11 -2.71 4.37
CA ARG A 119 13.25 -2.58 5.55
C ARG A 119 13.76 -1.51 6.51
N ALA A 120 15.07 -1.43 6.73
CA ALA A 120 15.70 -0.40 7.54
C ALA A 120 15.57 1.01 6.91
N GLU A 121 15.73 1.14 5.59
CA GLU A 121 15.56 2.40 4.87
C GLU A 121 14.13 2.96 5.00
N VAL A 122 13.11 2.11 4.85
CA VAL A 122 11.72 2.51 5.06
C VAL A 122 11.49 2.93 6.51
N CYS A 123 12.01 2.17 7.47
CA CYS A 123 11.90 2.49 8.90
C CYS A 123 12.53 3.85 9.23
N ALA A 124 13.73 4.12 8.70
CA ALA A 124 14.43 5.39 8.88
C ALA A 124 13.64 6.55 8.26
N SER A 125 13.14 6.38 7.04
CA SER A 125 12.34 7.39 6.32
C SER A 125 11.06 7.75 7.09
N ARG A 126 10.35 6.74 7.61
CA ARG A 126 9.17 6.94 8.46
C ARG A 126 9.50 7.70 9.73
N SER A 127 10.59 7.31 10.41
CA SER A 127 11.04 7.95 11.65
C SER A 127 11.40 9.43 11.44
N VAL A 128 12.03 9.76 10.32
CA VAL A 128 12.32 11.15 9.95
C VAL A 128 11.03 11.92 9.69
N LEU A 129 10.11 11.36 8.92
CA LEU A 129 8.85 12.03 8.57
C LEU A 129 7.97 12.31 9.80
N GLU A 130 7.89 11.37 10.74
CA GLU A 130 7.17 11.55 12.01
C GLU A 130 7.77 12.67 12.86
N LYS A 131 9.11 12.70 13.00
CA LYS A 131 9.80 13.75 13.76
C LYS A 131 9.64 15.13 13.11
N SER A 132 9.81 15.21 11.79
CA SER A 132 9.66 16.45 11.03
C SER A 132 8.23 17.01 11.12
N THR A 133 7.22 16.14 11.16
CA THR A 133 5.81 16.54 11.33
C THR A 133 5.56 17.24 12.67
N MET A 134 6.13 16.70 13.76
CA MET A 134 6.02 17.33 15.09
C MET A 134 6.74 18.68 15.15
N MET A 135 7.91 18.77 14.49
CA MET A 135 8.63 20.03 14.36
C MET A 135 7.80 21.07 13.57
N LEU A 136 7.21 20.68 12.44
CA LEU A 136 6.35 21.54 11.62
C LEU A 136 5.18 22.13 12.43
N LEU A 137 4.48 21.30 13.22
CA LEU A 137 3.39 21.79 14.08
C LEU A 137 3.89 22.85 15.07
N THR A 138 5.03 22.58 15.69
CA THR A 138 5.61 23.45 16.73
C THR A 138 6.06 24.77 16.12
N THR A 139 6.78 24.74 15.00
CA THR A 139 7.28 25.95 14.33
C THR A 139 6.13 26.80 13.79
N CYS A 140 5.12 26.19 13.17
CA CYS A 140 3.95 26.93 12.66
C CYS A 140 3.15 27.57 13.80
N LYS A 141 2.91 26.87 14.92
CA LYS A 141 2.25 27.46 16.09
C LYS A 141 3.00 28.71 16.56
N VAL A 142 4.31 28.59 16.78
CA VAL A 142 5.17 29.69 17.24
C VAL A 142 5.12 30.87 16.27
N TYR A 143 5.25 30.62 14.96
CA TYR A 143 5.15 31.67 13.93
C TYR A 143 3.83 32.44 14.00
N PHE A 144 2.69 31.75 14.08
CA PHE A 144 1.38 32.41 14.18
C PHE A 144 1.21 33.17 15.48
N PHE A 145 1.69 32.63 16.61
CA PHE A 145 1.69 33.37 17.88
C PHE A 145 2.47 34.67 17.75
N TYR A 146 3.74 34.63 17.33
CA TYR A 146 4.56 35.84 17.19
C TYR A 146 3.95 36.83 16.19
N LYS A 147 3.41 36.36 15.07
CA LYS A 147 2.73 37.22 14.08
C LYS A 147 1.56 37.99 14.70
N ILE A 148 0.75 37.34 15.54
CA ILE A 148 -0.36 37.99 16.26
C ILE A 148 0.15 38.97 17.31
N TYR A 149 1.17 38.58 18.09
CA TYR A 149 1.77 39.45 19.10
C TYR A 149 2.37 40.73 18.49
N TYR A 150 3.10 40.63 17.38
CA TYR A 150 3.67 41.79 16.68
C TYR A 150 2.60 42.72 16.10
N LEU A 151 1.55 42.17 15.48
CA LEU A 151 0.44 42.97 14.94
C LEU A 151 -0.35 43.72 16.02
N ARG A 152 -0.36 43.20 17.26
CA ARG A 152 -1.01 43.83 18.41
C ARG A 152 -0.18 44.92 19.09
N TYR A 153 1.14 44.95 18.87
CA TYR A 153 2.05 45.97 19.42
C TYR A 153 2.35 47.13 18.44
N LEU A 154 2.00 46.97 17.17
CA LEU A 154 2.17 47.98 16.11
C LEU A 154 0.90 48.79 15.83
N ASN A 155 -0.20 48.51 16.52
CA ASN A 155 -1.45 49.30 16.52
C ASN A 155 -1.73 49.80 17.94
#